data_AF-A0A356IX19-F1
#
_entry.id   AF-A0A356IX19-F1
#
_cell.length_a   1.000
_cell.length_b   1.000
_cell.length_c   1.000
_cell.angle_alpha   90.00
_cell.angle_beta   90.00
_cell.angle_gamma   90.00
#
_symmetry.space_group_name_H-M   'P 1'
#
loop_
_entity.id
_entity.type
_entity.pdbx_description
1 polymer ?
#
loop_
_entity_poly.entity_id
_entity_poly.type
_entity_poly.pdbx_seq_one_letter_code
_entity_poly.pdbx_strand_id
1 'polypeptide(L)'
;MLGVLMTFLSAAAFASADEVFITPNGTKYHKETCRLIKNKGTLSKVDKEQVVKDGYGPCKKCFAEDIAGAAPDAGDQIKGKIKKGS
;
A
#
# COMPACT_ATOMS: atom_id res chain seq x y z
N MET A 1 19.32 -6.64 -47.61
CA MET A 1 19.23 -7.12 -46.21
C MET A 1 19.38 -5.93 -45.26
N LEU A 2 18.40 -5.04 -45.22
CA LEU A 2 18.30 -3.96 -44.23
C LEU A 2 16.96 -4.16 -43.54
N GLY A 3 16.92 -5.02 -42.53
CA GLY A 3 15.66 -5.39 -41.91
C GLY A 3 15.90 -6.05 -40.58
N VAL A 4 15.26 -5.47 -39.56
CA VAL A 4 15.01 -6.07 -38.25
C VAL A 4 16.20 -6.09 -37.29
N LEU A 5 16.58 -4.93 -36.75
CA LEU A 5 17.19 -4.87 -35.42
C LEU A 5 17.03 -3.45 -34.85
N MET A 6 16.48 -3.32 -33.64
CA MET A 6 16.34 -2.08 -32.84
C MET A 6 15.04 -1.29 -32.93
N THR A 7 13.90 -1.97 -32.87
CA THR A 7 12.76 -1.43 -32.10
C THR A 7 12.82 -2.01 -30.69
N PHE A 8 13.76 -1.52 -29.87
CA PHE A 8 13.73 -1.74 -28.42
C PHE A 8 12.62 -0.85 -27.85
N LEU A 9 11.39 -1.37 -27.93
CA LEU A 9 10.20 -0.77 -27.35
C LEU A 9 10.28 -0.95 -25.83
N SER A 10 11.07 -0.10 -25.17
CA SER A 10 11.08 0.00 -23.71
C SER A 10 9.74 0.57 -23.25
N ALA A 11 8.81 -0.33 -22.92
CA ALA A 11 7.66 0.00 -22.10
C ALA A 11 8.17 0.34 -20.69
N ALA A 12 8.33 1.62 -20.39
CA ALA A 12 8.52 2.07 -19.03
C ALA A 12 7.29 1.62 -18.22
N ALA A 13 7.47 0.65 -17.33
CA ALA A 13 6.45 0.26 -16.38
C ALA A 13 6.23 1.44 -15.42
N PHE A 14 5.14 2.18 -15.63
CA PHE A 14 4.70 3.21 -14.69
C PHE A 14 4.21 2.49 -13.42
N ALA A 15 5.07 2.40 -12.41
CA ALA A 15 4.67 1.96 -11.08
C ALA A 15 3.78 3.04 -10.46
N SER A 16 2.47 2.83 -10.50
CA SER A 16 1.49 3.63 -9.76
C SER A 16 1.55 3.21 -8.29
N ALA A 17 2.39 3.90 -7.51
CA ALA A 17 2.44 3.74 -6.06
C ALA A 17 1.18 4.38 -5.45
N ASP A 18 0.26 3.56 -4.96
CA ASP A 18 -0.95 4.02 -4.28
C ASP A 18 -0.63 4.14 -2.78
N GLU A 19 -0.48 5.36 -2.28
CA GLU A 19 -0.07 5.59 -0.89
C GLU A 19 -1.27 5.60 0.06
N VAL A 20 -1.15 4.87 1.18
CA VAL A 20 -2.19 4.76 2.21
C VAL A 20 -1.66 5.07 3.61
N PHE A 21 -2.57 5.32 4.54
CA PHE A 21 -2.26 5.70 5.91
C PHE A 21 -2.66 4.58 6.87
N ILE A 22 -1.71 4.16 7.70
CA ILE A 22 -1.95 3.23 8.81
C ILE A 22 -1.86 3.97 10.14
N THR A 23 -2.63 3.50 11.11
CA THR A 23 -2.58 4.01 12.48
C THR A 23 -1.70 3.09 13.34
N PRO A 24 -0.93 3.60 14.32
CA PRO A 24 0.05 2.81 15.07
C PRO A 24 -0.56 1.63 15.84
N ASN A 25 -1.82 1.75 16.25
CA ASN A 25 -2.55 0.72 17.02
C ASN A 25 -3.63 0.00 16.20
N GLY A 26 -3.66 0.17 14.87
CA GLY A 26 -4.73 -0.35 14.03
C GLY A 26 -4.21 -1.31 12.98
N THR A 27 -5.01 -2.33 12.68
CA THR A 27 -4.73 -3.34 11.64
C THR A 27 -5.35 -2.97 10.30
N LYS A 28 -5.74 -1.71 10.11
CA LYS A 28 -6.45 -1.25 8.91
C LYS A 28 -5.73 -0.10 8.23
N TYR A 29 -5.72 -0.12 6.90
CA TYR A 29 -5.25 0.99 6.09
C TYR A 29 -6.39 1.92 5.70
N HIS A 30 -6.08 3.21 5.61
CA HIS A 30 -7.02 4.31 5.44
C HIS A 30 -6.55 5.26 4.32
N LYS A 31 -7.50 5.96 3.68
CA LYS A 31 -7.18 7.12 2.82
C LYS A 31 -6.83 8.33 3.68
N GLU A 32 -6.05 9.26 3.13
CA GLU A 32 -5.70 10.54 3.79
C GLU A 32 -6.95 11.31 4.26
N THR A 33 -8.03 11.23 3.50
CA THR A 33 -9.30 11.92 3.75
C THR A 33 -10.20 11.21 4.77
N CYS A 34 -9.74 10.11 5.39
CA CYS A 34 -10.56 9.33 6.31
C CYS A 34 -10.88 10.12 7.60
N ARG A 35 -12.17 10.33 7.87
CA ARG A 35 -12.62 11.01 9.10
C ARG A 35 -12.17 10.32 10.40
N LEU A 36 -11.87 9.02 10.36
CA LEU A 36 -11.44 8.23 11.53
C LEU A 36 -9.98 8.50 11.93
N ILE A 37 -9.14 8.92 10.98
CA ILE A 37 -7.73 9.20 11.22
C ILE A 37 -7.45 10.70 11.33
N LYS A 38 -8.39 11.55 10.92
CA LYS A 38 -8.27 13.01 10.95
C LYS A 38 -7.93 13.59 12.34
N ASN A 39 -8.36 12.93 13.41
CA ASN A 39 -8.07 13.33 14.80
C ASN A 39 -6.92 12.54 15.44
N LYS A 40 -6.22 11.69 14.67
CA LYS A 40 -5.07 10.91 15.16
C LYS A 40 -3.79 11.63 14.76
N GLY A 41 -3.00 12.05 15.74
CA GLY A 41 -1.76 12.80 15.50
C GLY A 41 -0.61 11.97 14.95
N THR A 42 -0.63 10.64 15.12
CA THR A 42 0.42 9.74 14.64
C THR A 42 -0.14 8.82 13.58
N LEU A 43 0.24 9.07 12.32
CA LEU A 43 -0.10 8.26 11.16
C LEU A 43 1.18 7.94 10.40
N SER A 44 1.27 6.72 9.88
CA SER A 44 2.38 6.31 9.01
C SER A 44 1.86 6.16 7.59
N LYS A 45 2.53 6.81 6.65
CA LYS A 45 2.26 6.70 5.22
C LYS A 45 3.05 5.52 4.68
N VAL A 46 2.37 4.56 4.06
CA VAL A 46 2.93 3.31 3.56
C VAL A 46 2.27 2.98 2.22
N ASP A 47 2.95 2.22 1.37
CA ASP A 47 2.42 1.79 0.09
C ASP A 47 1.25 0.78 0.26
N LYS A 48 0.18 0.92 -0.55
CA LYS A 48 -0.99 0.04 -0.52
C LYS A 48 -0.59 -1.42 -0.71
N GLU A 49 0.29 -1.70 -1.66
CA GLU A 49 0.70 -3.09 -1.91
C GLU A 49 1.45 -3.66 -0.71
N GLN A 50 2.28 -2.85 -0.08
CA GLN A 50 3.05 -3.28 1.08
C GLN A 50 2.12 -3.57 2.27
N VAL A 51 1.16 -2.69 2.58
CA VAL A 51 0.24 -2.95 3.70
C VAL A 51 -0.68 -4.15 3.45
N VAL A 52 -1.04 -4.43 2.20
CA VAL A 52 -1.82 -5.63 1.85
C VAL A 52 -0.96 -6.88 2.02
N LYS A 53 0.31 -6.84 1.57
CA LYS A 53 1.30 -7.92 1.81
C LYS A 53 1.56 -8.13 3.31
N ASP A 54 1.56 -7.05 4.09
CA ASP A 54 1.74 -7.08 5.54
C ASP A 54 0.46 -7.52 6.31
N GLY A 55 -0.65 -7.79 5.60
CA GLY A 55 -1.88 -8.30 6.22
C GLY A 55 -2.84 -7.26 6.80
N TYR A 56 -2.63 -5.98 6.49
CA TYR A 56 -3.55 -4.93 6.95
C TYR A 56 -4.84 -4.97 6.13
N GLY A 57 -5.98 -4.90 6.84
CA GLY A 57 -7.30 -4.90 6.23
C GLY A 57 -7.71 -3.54 5.66
N PRO A 58 -8.62 -3.50 4.67
CA PRO A 58 -9.18 -2.25 4.19
C PRO A 58 -10.07 -1.57 5.24
N CYS A 59 -10.06 -0.24 5.27
CA CYS A 59 -11.07 0.51 6.01
C CYS A 59 -12.44 0.42 5.31
N LYS A 60 -13.45 -0.12 6.02
CA LYS A 60 -14.86 -0.23 5.58
C LYS A 60 -15.47 1.04 4.97
N LYS A 61 -14.99 2.22 5.34
CA LYS A 61 -15.51 3.50 4.84
C LYS A 61 -14.71 4.05 3.67
N CYS A 62 -13.41 3.73 3.57
CA CYS A 62 -12.53 4.27 2.54
C CYS A 62 -12.39 3.34 1.33
N PHE A 63 -12.51 2.04 1.59
CA PHE A 63 -12.27 0.93 0.67
C PHE A 63 -13.38 -0.11 0.89
N ALA A 64 -14.64 0.31 0.76
CA ALA A 64 -15.79 -0.59 0.92
C ALA A 64 -15.79 -1.67 -0.18
N GLU A 65 -15.40 -1.28 -1.39
CA GLU A 65 -15.23 -2.14 -2.56
C GLU A 65 -14.19 -3.26 -2.35
N ASP A 66 -13.05 -2.97 -1.70
CA ASP A 66 -11.97 -3.94 -1.46
C ASP A 66 -12.38 -5.05 -0.45
N ILE A 67 -13.38 -4.81 0.40
CA ILE A 67 -13.81 -5.76 1.45
C ILE A 67 -14.70 -6.87 0.90
N ALA A 68 -15.43 -6.60 -0.19
CA ALA A 68 -16.27 -7.60 -0.82
C ALA A 68 -15.47 -8.70 -1.53
N GLY A 69 -14.17 -8.46 -1.81
CA GLY A 69 -13.31 -9.39 -2.56
C GLY A 69 -12.15 -10.04 -1.78
N ALA A 70 -11.84 -9.60 -0.55
CA ALA A 70 -10.64 -10.06 0.16
C ALA A 70 -10.92 -11.27 1.08
N ALA A 71 -10.50 -12.46 0.64
CA ALA A 71 -10.39 -13.66 1.48
C ALA A 71 -9.25 -13.49 2.53
N PRO A 72 -9.36 -14.12 3.73
CA PRO A 72 -8.52 -13.83 4.88
C PRO A 72 -7.30 -14.77 4.99
N ASP A 73 -6.20 -14.46 4.32
CA ASP A 73 -4.94 -15.20 4.48
C ASP A 73 -3.70 -14.37 4.12
N ALA A 74 -3.36 -13.38 4.95
CA ALA A 74 -1.99 -12.86 5.00
C ALA A 74 -1.71 -12.42 6.43
N GLY A 75 -1.35 -13.40 7.26
CA GLY A 75 -0.68 -13.12 8.52
C GLY A 75 0.78 -12.81 8.28
N ASP A 76 1.37 -12.14 9.28
CA ASP A 76 2.79 -12.17 9.61
C ASP A 76 3.70 -11.68 8.48
N GLN A 77 4.25 -10.47 8.58
CA GLN A 77 5.70 -10.22 8.75
C GLN A 77 5.93 -8.71 8.96
N ILE A 78 7.08 -8.38 9.56
CA ILE A 78 7.76 -7.07 9.63
C ILE A 78 7.41 -6.05 10.72
N LYS A 79 7.57 -6.47 11.98
CA LYS A 79 8.22 -5.63 13.00
C LYS A 79 9.71 -5.51 12.66
N GLY A 80 10.11 -4.57 11.80
CA GLY A 80 11.54 -4.35 11.58
C GLY A 80 11.92 -3.41 10.45
N LYS A 81 11.81 -2.09 10.65
CA LYS A 81 12.72 -1.08 10.06
C LYS A 81 12.41 0.33 10.56
N ILE A 82 12.66 0.56 11.86
CA ILE A 82 13.02 1.90 12.36
C ILE A 82 14.49 1.87 12.76
N LYS A 83 15.36 1.76 11.76
CA LYS A 83 16.77 2.13 11.91
C LYS A 83 16.93 3.54 11.32
N LYS A 84 16.70 4.57 12.15
CA LYS A 84 17.43 5.84 12.05
C LYS A 84 18.70 5.59 12.87
N GLY A 85 19.89 5.53 12.29
CA GLY A 85 20.53 6.64 11.60
C GLY A 85 21.35 7.35 12.66
N SER A 86 22.63 6.96 12.72
CA SER A 86 23.67 7.32 13.70
C SER A 86 23.82 8.81 13.97
#